data_AF-A0A378JKJ8-F1
#
_entry.id   AF-A0A378JKJ8-F1
#
_cell.length_a   1.000
_cell.length_b   1.000
_cell.length_c   1.000
_cell.angle_alpha   90.00
_cell.angle_beta   90.00
_cell.angle_gamma   90.00
#
_symmetry.space_group_name_H-M   'P 1'
#
loop_
_entity.id
_entity.type
_entity.pdbx_description
1 polymer ?
#
loop_
_entity_poly.entity_id
_entity_poly.type
_entity_poly.pdbx_seq_one_letter_code
_entity_poly.pdbx_strand_id
1 'polypeptide(L)'
;MLKKISYGIALCSLMLPLMSQAKSEELACEKNASLVQDVTFTQVPTFNPVMTTFTVQTGVYTLRNNTRATIGLRDISVVPVAGDTLPPGTAFIDSTVPNACGAFLAPFASCNIRVVVYPVLPGYYNRLLHVGINSRQCSLNSPISTVAVTPIVEPVLPGIAFIQPYYTCLINAQAAVSSANEGGPSVVSGAVCSNAEVNGFPIGVAAQVNEGAPIASADLENAALANTFLRGLCPEFPIAGPITGVFTPGVYCLSSSELSGQVVLSGPGSYFFVTEAGLATADGSQIVLVNGAIANNIFFSTSGQTTLGNNSLFQGNLINEQSNLRIGTGVTIVGSVKNLGANLTIRRVTAIAP
;
A
#
# COMPACT_ATOMS: atom_id res chain seq x y z
N MET A 1 -92.35 -28.24 -0.61
CA MET A 1 -91.83 -29.16 0.42
C MET A 1 -90.66 -28.50 1.13
N LEU A 2 -90.84 -28.34 2.44
CA LEU A 2 -89.87 -28.18 3.54
C LEU A 2 -88.43 -27.66 3.32
N LYS A 3 -88.10 -26.68 4.19
CA LYS A 3 -86.86 -26.47 4.98
C LYS A 3 -85.66 -25.87 4.21
N LYS A 4 -84.93 -24.88 4.73
CA LYS A 4 -84.74 -24.44 6.13
C LYS A 4 -84.15 -23.01 6.16
N ILE A 5 -84.60 -22.26 7.16
CA ILE A 5 -84.14 -20.96 7.67
C ILE A 5 -82.83 -21.14 8.46
N SER A 6 -81.91 -20.16 8.40
CA SER A 6 -81.25 -19.46 9.54
C SER A 6 -80.05 -18.63 9.01
N TYR A 7 -80.13 -17.30 8.91
CA TYR A 7 -79.88 -16.24 9.92
C TYR A 7 -78.45 -16.18 10.49
N GLY A 8 -77.84 -14.99 10.34
CA GLY A 8 -76.59 -14.51 10.95
C GLY A 8 -76.01 -13.37 10.11
N ILE A 9 -76.59 -12.15 10.12
CA ILE A 9 -76.17 -10.98 10.94
C ILE A 9 -74.73 -10.55 10.59
N ALA A 10 -74.37 -9.31 10.24
CA ALA A 10 -75.01 -8.00 10.04
C ALA A 10 -73.87 -7.14 9.43
N LEU A 11 -74.07 -6.51 8.28
CA LEU A 11 -74.40 -5.07 8.09
C LEU A 11 -73.24 -4.10 8.34
N CYS A 12 -73.18 -3.14 7.42
CA CYS A 12 -72.41 -1.89 7.41
C CYS A 12 -70.91 -2.03 7.06
N SER A 13 -70.35 -1.27 6.12
CA SER A 13 -70.89 -0.12 5.39
C SER A 13 -69.82 0.46 4.45
N LEU A 14 -70.30 0.94 3.30
CA LEU A 14 -69.91 2.19 2.63
C LEU A 14 -68.54 2.28 1.92
N MET A 15 -68.64 2.61 0.61
CA MET A 15 -67.88 3.66 -0.11
C MET A 15 -66.36 3.43 -0.29
N LEU A 16 -65.64 3.73 -1.39
CA LEU A 16 -65.88 4.15 -2.78
C LEU A 16 -64.47 4.01 -3.47
N PRO A 17 -64.09 4.69 -4.57
CA PRO A 17 -63.73 4.01 -5.82
C PRO A 17 -62.28 4.29 -6.32
N LEU A 18 -61.99 3.82 -7.54
CA LEU A 18 -60.90 4.25 -8.44
C LEU A 18 -59.46 4.20 -7.92
N MET A 19 -58.80 3.06 -8.12
CA MET A 19 -57.34 3.03 -8.31
C MET A 19 -57.01 3.60 -9.70
N SER A 20 -56.75 4.90 -9.74
CA SER A 20 -55.90 5.48 -10.79
C SER A 20 -54.49 4.93 -10.59
N GLN A 21 -54.02 4.11 -11.52
CA GLN A 21 -52.62 3.74 -11.59
C GLN A 21 -51.80 4.99 -11.93
N ALA A 22 -51.19 5.61 -10.93
CA ALA A 22 -50.07 6.51 -11.13
C ALA A 22 -48.90 5.66 -11.64
N LYS A 23 -48.73 5.64 -12.96
CA LYS A 23 -47.51 5.21 -13.63
C LYS A 23 -46.37 5.99 -12.97
N SER A 24 -45.39 5.31 -12.38
CA SER A 24 -44.19 5.96 -11.84
C SER A 24 -43.51 6.69 -13.00
N GLU A 25 -43.69 8.00 -13.06
CA GLU A 25 -42.88 8.85 -13.93
C GLU A 25 -41.46 8.74 -13.41
N GLU A 26 -40.66 7.91 -14.09
CA GLU A 26 -39.21 7.99 -14.05
C GLU A 26 -38.88 9.45 -14.37
N LEU A 27 -38.39 10.18 -13.36
CA LEU A 27 -38.16 11.60 -13.46
C LEU A 27 -37.12 11.83 -14.56
N ALA A 28 -37.57 12.35 -15.71
CA ALA A 28 -36.71 12.47 -16.88
C ALA A 28 -35.55 13.43 -16.58
N CYS A 29 -34.32 12.96 -16.80
CA CYS A 29 -33.14 13.79 -16.65
C CYS A 29 -33.20 14.97 -17.63
N GLU A 30 -33.03 16.19 -17.12
CA GLU A 30 -32.90 17.34 -18.00
C GLU A 30 -31.54 17.27 -18.71
N LYS A 31 -31.55 17.31 -20.05
CA LYS A 31 -30.34 17.20 -20.89
C LYS A 31 -29.28 18.27 -20.63
N ASN A 32 -29.61 19.33 -19.87
CA ASN A 32 -28.72 20.42 -19.49
C ASN A 32 -28.67 20.60 -17.96
N ALA A 33 -28.01 19.68 -17.26
CA ALA A 33 -27.78 19.73 -15.80
C ALA A 33 -27.13 21.03 -15.28
N SER A 34 -26.62 21.90 -16.16
CA SER A 34 -26.06 23.21 -15.80
C SER A 34 -27.10 24.30 -15.52
N LEU A 35 -28.37 24.15 -15.94
CA LEU A 35 -29.42 25.16 -15.71
C LEU A 35 -30.28 24.85 -14.48
N VAL A 36 -30.19 23.64 -13.95
CA VAL A 36 -30.91 23.17 -12.78
C VAL A 36 -29.95 22.52 -11.81
N GLN A 37 -29.68 23.25 -10.74
CA GLN A 37 -28.74 22.86 -9.69
C GLN A 37 -29.52 22.51 -8.41
N ASP A 38 -30.26 21.40 -8.46
CA ASP A 38 -30.99 20.89 -7.29
C ASP A 38 -30.00 20.50 -6.16
N VAL A 39 -28.82 19.99 -6.52
CA VAL A 39 -27.68 19.73 -5.64
C VAL A 39 -26.41 20.33 -6.23
N THR A 40 -25.60 20.98 -5.41
CA THR A 40 -24.31 21.55 -5.82
C THR A 40 -23.18 21.17 -4.86
N PHE A 41 -21.95 21.24 -5.37
CA PHE A 41 -20.78 21.31 -4.50
C PHE A 41 -20.64 22.74 -3.96
N THR A 42 -20.58 22.89 -2.65
CA THR A 42 -20.20 24.14 -1.98
C THR A 42 -18.72 24.16 -1.61
N GLN A 43 -18.09 22.99 -1.55
CA GLN A 43 -16.66 22.83 -1.36
C GLN A 43 -16.18 21.64 -2.18
N VAL A 44 -15.10 21.86 -2.93
CA VAL A 44 -14.35 20.83 -3.65
C VAL A 44 -12.92 20.89 -3.13
N PRO A 45 -12.35 19.78 -2.63
CA PRO A 45 -10.99 19.77 -2.14
C PRO A 45 -10.00 19.90 -3.29
N THR A 46 -8.83 20.46 -2.97
CA THR A 46 -7.64 20.34 -3.81
C THR A 46 -6.75 19.25 -3.23
N PHE A 47 -6.31 18.35 -4.11
CA PHE A 47 -5.29 17.36 -3.78
C PHE A 47 -3.96 17.88 -4.29
N ASN A 48 -2.93 17.82 -3.45
CA ASN A 48 -1.61 18.32 -3.81
C ASN A 48 -0.86 17.25 -4.61
N PRO A 49 0.04 17.62 -5.55
CA PRO A 49 1.00 16.69 -6.14
C PRO A 49 1.68 15.86 -5.04
N VAL A 50 1.67 14.54 -5.19
CA VAL A 50 2.29 13.62 -4.23
C VAL A 50 3.63 13.21 -4.80
N MET A 51 4.72 13.70 -4.23
CA MET A 51 5.98 12.97 -4.34
C MET A 51 5.81 11.67 -3.54
N THR A 52 6.38 10.53 -3.93
CA THR A 52 6.12 9.20 -3.31
C THR A 52 6.49 9.04 -1.82
N THR A 53 6.30 10.05 -0.97
CA THR A 53 6.19 9.93 0.49
C THR A 53 4.93 9.14 0.92
N PHE A 54 4.14 8.63 -0.03
CA PHE A 54 2.79 8.05 0.08
C PHE A 54 1.89 8.75 1.10
N THR A 55 2.12 10.03 1.37
CA THR A 55 1.37 10.81 2.35
C THR A 55 -0.10 10.71 1.98
N VAL A 56 -0.89 10.11 2.88
CA VAL A 56 -2.32 9.93 2.68
C VAL A 56 -2.95 11.30 2.57
N GLN A 57 -3.58 11.57 1.43
CA GLN A 57 -4.32 12.80 1.25
C GLN A 57 -5.79 12.56 1.54
N THR A 58 -6.40 13.52 2.24
CA THR A 58 -7.84 13.50 2.48
C THR A 58 -8.45 14.78 1.94
N GLY A 59 -9.48 14.63 1.13
CA GLY A 59 -10.25 15.73 0.56
C GLY A 59 -11.70 15.61 0.99
N VAL A 60 -12.29 16.69 1.48
CA VAL A 60 -13.72 16.73 1.84
C VAL A 60 -14.48 17.52 0.78
N TYR A 61 -15.41 16.84 0.11
CA TYR A 61 -16.41 17.44 -0.76
C TYR A 61 -17.64 17.77 0.08
N THR A 62 -18.19 18.97 -0.08
CA THR A 62 -19.43 19.36 0.59
C THR A 62 -20.52 19.52 -0.44
N LEU A 63 -21.58 18.74 -0.30
CA LEU A 63 -22.80 18.84 -1.09
C LEU A 63 -23.81 19.73 -0.39
N ARG A 64 -24.63 20.43 -1.18
CA ARG A 64 -25.78 21.19 -0.68
C ARG A 64 -27.00 20.89 -1.53
N ASN A 65 -28.12 20.62 -0.87
CA ASN A 65 -29.44 20.61 -1.51
C ASN A 65 -29.93 22.06 -1.63
N ASN A 66 -30.26 22.52 -2.83
CA ASN A 66 -30.75 23.88 -3.08
C ASN A 66 -32.29 23.94 -3.20
N THR A 67 -32.96 22.80 -3.00
CA THR A 67 -34.39 22.68 -3.15
C THR A 67 -35.11 22.65 -1.80
N ARG A 68 -36.44 22.84 -1.86
CA ARG A 68 -37.35 22.68 -0.72
C ARG A 68 -37.75 21.22 -0.47
N ALA A 69 -37.34 20.29 -1.32
CA ALA A 69 -37.66 18.88 -1.21
C ALA A 69 -36.44 18.10 -0.70
N THR A 70 -36.68 16.98 -0.03
CA THR A 70 -35.60 16.03 0.29
C THR A 70 -35.11 15.38 -1.00
N ILE A 71 -33.79 15.32 -1.17
CA ILE A 71 -33.17 14.71 -2.35
C ILE A 71 -32.55 13.37 -1.96
N GLY A 72 -32.84 12.33 -2.75
CA GLY A 72 -32.16 11.03 -2.61
C GLY A 72 -30.79 11.05 -3.28
N LEU A 73 -29.75 10.63 -2.57
CA LEU A 73 -28.40 10.42 -3.09
C LEU A 73 -28.19 8.92 -3.32
N ARG A 74 -27.64 8.55 -4.47
CA ARG A 74 -27.34 7.17 -4.86
C ARG A 74 -25.98 7.12 -5.55
N ASP A 75 -25.38 5.93 -5.58
CA ASP A 75 -24.20 5.64 -6.40
C ASP A 75 -23.03 6.63 -6.22
N ILE A 76 -22.74 7.00 -4.97
CA ILE A 76 -21.62 7.87 -4.65
C ILE A 76 -20.33 7.07 -4.86
N SER A 77 -19.53 7.46 -5.85
CA SER A 77 -18.34 6.72 -6.23
C SER A 77 -17.24 7.65 -6.73
N VAL A 78 -15.98 7.23 -6.55
CA VAL A 78 -14.83 7.88 -7.15
C VAL A 78 -14.55 7.18 -8.48
N VAL A 79 -14.69 7.92 -9.58
CA VAL A 79 -14.68 7.36 -10.93
C VAL A 79 -13.39 7.75 -11.65
N PRO A 80 -12.59 6.78 -12.15
CA PRO A 80 -11.44 7.08 -12.97
C PRO A 80 -11.86 7.64 -14.33
N VAL A 81 -11.09 8.61 -14.83
CA VAL A 81 -11.27 9.18 -16.18
C VAL A 81 -10.03 8.93 -17.03
N ALA A 82 -10.09 9.33 -18.31
CA ALA A 82 -8.99 9.12 -19.25
C ALA A 82 -7.67 9.69 -18.70
N GLY A 83 -6.61 8.87 -18.70
CA GLY A 83 -5.31 9.25 -18.14
C GLY A 83 -5.10 8.91 -16.67
N ASP A 84 -6.05 8.26 -15.98
CA ASP A 84 -5.77 7.63 -14.70
C ASP A 84 -4.89 6.39 -14.90
N THR A 85 -3.78 6.31 -14.16
CA THR A 85 -2.85 5.18 -14.23
C THR A 85 -2.71 4.46 -12.88
N LEU A 86 -3.45 4.89 -11.86
CA LEU A 86 -3.38 4.29 -10.52
C LEU A 86 -4.38 3.14 -10.39
N PRO A 87 -4.06 2.09 -9.62
CA PRO A 87 -5.02 1.01 -9.34
C PRO A 87 -6.33 1.53 -8.74
N PRO A 88 -7.49 0.90 -8.99
CA PRO A 88 -8.78 1.37 -8.46
C PRO A 88 -8.78 1.55 -6.94
N GLY A 89 -8.15 0.60 -6.24
CA GLY A 89 -8.01 0.61 -4.79
C GLY A 89 -6.95 1.55 -4.25
N THR A 90 -6.61 2.67 -4.90
CA THR A 90 -5.76 3.76 -4.35
C THR A 90 -6.57 4.96 -3.85
N ALA A 91 -7.89 4.92 -4.00
CA ALA A 91 -8.79 5.90 -3.42
C ALA A 91 -10.11 5.27 -3.00
N PHE A 92 -10.64 5.69 -1.85
CA PHE A 92 -11.94 5.25 -1.35
C PHE A 92 -12.69 6.41 -0.68
N ILE A 93 -13.99 6.20 -0.49
CA ILE A 93 -14.84 7.11 0.28
C ILE A 93 -14.84 6.66 1.74
N ASP A 94 -14.45 7.57 2.62
CA ASP A 94 -14.46 7.38 4.06
C ASP A 94 -15.73 8.00 4.67
N SER A 95 -16.56 7.17 5.28
CA SER A 95 -17.80 7.58 5.93
C SER A 95 -17.62 8.17 7.33
N THR A 96 -16.40 8.21 7.88
CA THR A 96 -16.13 8.67 9.26
C THR A 96 -15.99 10.20 9.40
N VAL A 97 -16.36 10.96 8.37
CA VAL A 97 -16.33 12.43 8.39
C VAL A 97 -17.53 13.01 9.16
N PRO A 98 -17.36 14.11 9.93
CA PRO A 98 -18.48 14.82 10.51
C PRO A 98 -19.51 15.20 9.45
N ASN A 99 -20.80 14.99 9.76
CA ASN A 99 -21.92 15.28 8.85
C ASN A 99 -21.81 14.54 7.50
N ALA A 100 -21.41 13.26 7.53
CA ALA A 100 -21.32 12.43 6.33
C ALA A 100 -22.65 12.33 5.57
N CYS A 101 -22.59 12.36 4.24
CA CYS A 101 -23.77 12.18 3.40
C CYS A 101 -24.38 10.78 3.59
N GLY A 102 -25.67 10.74 3.92
CA GLY A 102 -26.48 9.52 3.88
C GLY A 102 -27.21 9.35 2.55
N ALA A 103 -28.18 8.41 2.51
CA ALA A 103 -29.00 8.16 1.33
C ALA A 103 -29.96 9.32 0.96
N PHE A 104 -30.16 10.27 1.88
CA PHE A 104 -31.05 11.40 1.69
C PHE A 104 -30.41 12.69 2.21
N LEU A 105 -30.65 13.80 1.50
CA LEU A 105 -30.21 15.13 1.87
C LEU A 105 -31.43 16.02 2.07
N ALA A 106 -31.63 16.48 3.32
CA ALA A 106 -32.77 17.29 3.71
C ALA A 106 -32.81 18.64 2.94
N PRO A 107 -33.98 19.30 2.84
CA PRO A 107 -34.11 20.60 2.20
C PRO A 107 -33.09 21.61 2.75
N PHE A 108 -32.37 22.29 1.86
CA PHE A 108 -31.34 23.29 2.19
C PHE A 108 -30.16 22.82 3.06
N ALA A 109 -30.08 21.52 3.39
CA ALA A 109 -29.01 20.96 4.19
C ALA A 109 -27.74 20.75 3.36
N SER A 110 -26.62 20.63 4.07
CA SER A 110 -25.35 20.23 3.49
C SER A 110 -24.84 18.95 4.14
N CYS A 111 -24.03 18.19 3.42
CA CYS A 111 -23.38 16.98 3.92
C CYS A 111 -21.99 16.83 3.29
N ASN A 112 -21.14 16.04 3.94
CA ASN A 112 -19.74 15.86 3.59
C ASN A 112 -19.48 14.46 3.01
N ILE A 113 -18.59 14.40 2.02
CA ILE A 113 -18.03 13.17 1.47
C ILE A 113 -16.52 13.29 1.57
N ARG A 114 -15.90 12.47 2.41
CA ARG A 114 -14.43 12.42 2.50
C ARG A 114 -13.91 11.38 1.53
N VAL A 115 -13.02 11.81 0.65
CA VAL A 115 -12.25 10.94 -0.24
C VAL A 115 -10.83 10.86 0.30
N VAL A 116 -10.36 9.63 0.47
CA VAL A 116 -8.98 9.33 0.89
C VAL A 116 -8.22 8.83 -0.33
N VAL A 117 -7.04 9.39 -0.57
CA VAL A 117 -6.14 9.02 -1.66
C VAL A 117 -4.81 8.58 -1.06
N TYR A 118 -4.38 7.36 -1.41
CA TYR A 118 -3.15 6.73 -0.93
C TYR A 118 -2.40 6.21 -2.15
N PRO A 119 -1.45 7.01 -2.66
CA PRO A 119 -0.75 6.67 -3.89
C PRO A 119 0.31 5.61 -3.59
N VAL A 120 0.08 4.38 -4.08
CA VAL A 120 0.98 3.22 -3.87
C VAL A 120 2.02 3.04 -4.98
N LEU A 121 1.84 3.71 -6.12
CA LEU A 121 2.69 3.61 -7.28
C LEU A 121 2.81 4.97 -7.97
N PRO A 122 3.94 5.26 -8.64
CA PRO A 122 4.05 6.39 -9.55
C PRO A 122 2.96 6.36 -10.63
N GLY A 123 2.48 7.53 -11.02
CA GLY A 123 1.42 7.64 -12.02
C GLY A 123 0.61 8.93 -11.91
N TYR A 124 -0.59 8.89 -12.47
CA TYR A 124 -1.56 9.97 -12.41
C TYR A 124 -2.84 9.48 -11.74
N TYR A 125 -3.18 10.09 -10.62
CA TYR A 125 -4.54 10.06 -10.12
C TYR A 125 -5.35 11.01 -11.00
N ASN A 126 -6.35 10.51 -11.73
CA ASN A 126 -7.20 11.34 -12.56
C ASN A 126 -8.65 10.87 -12.40
N ARG A 127 -9.30 11.36 -11.35
CA ARG A 127 -10.64 10.91 -10.94
C ARG A 127 -11.56 12.07 -10.61
N LEU A 128 -12.86 11.82 -10.72
CA LEU A 128 -13.91 12.70 -10.24
C LEU A 128 -14.77 11.98 -9.19
N LEU A 129 -15.45 12.75 -8.34
CA LEU A 129 -16.51 12.23 -7.49
C LEU A 129 -17.82 12.28 -8.28
N HIS A 130 -18.41 11.12 -8.49
CA HIS A 130 -19.74 10.96 -9.06
C HIS A 130 -20.78 10.81 -7.95
N VAL A 131 -21.91 11.50 -8.10
CA VAL A 131 -23.06 11.40 -7.21
C VAL A 131 -24.32 11.22 -8.06
N GLY A 132 -24.98 10.09 -7.95
CA GLY A 132 -26.33 9.89 -8.50
C GLY A 132 -27.37 10.62 -7.66
N ILE A 133 -28.32 11.29 -8.32
CA ILE A 133 -29.32 12.15 -7.69
C ILE A 133 -30.70 11.73 -8.15
N ASN A 134 -31.60 11.45 -7.20
CA ASN A 134 -33.01 11.17 -7.49
C ASN A 134 -33.79 12.48 -7.68
N SER A 135 -33.41 13.25 -8.69
CA SER A 135 -34.07 14.48 -9.13
C SER A 135 -33.87 14.63 -10.64
N ARG A 136 -34.47 15.66 -11.25
CA ARG A 136 -34.27 16.01 -12.67
C ARG A 136 -32.81 16.30 -13.03
N GLN A 137 -31.94 16.56 -12.05
CA GLN A 137 -30.50 16.72 -12.23
C GLN A 137 -29.80 15.39 -12.51
N CYS A 138 -30.34 14.26 -12.00
CA CYS A 138 -29.89 12.87 -12.16
C CYS A 138 -28.48 12.51 -11.69
N SER A 139 -27.50 13.39 -11.88
CA SER A 139 -26.14 13.19 -11.41
C SER A 139 -25.42 14.51 -11.19
N LEU A 140 -24.38 14.46 -10.37
CA LEU A 140 -23.47 15.56 -10.13
C LEU A 140 -22.05 15.00 -10.13
N ASN A 141 -21.23 15.50 -11.05
CA ASN A 141 -19.82 15.18 -11.13
C ASN A 141 -19.01 16.35 -10.58
N SER A 142 -18.01 16.06 -9.76
CA SER A 142 -17.05 17.08 -9.37
C SER A 142 -16.18 17.48 -10.57
N PRO A 143 -15.49 18.63 -10.49
CA PRO A 143 -14.31 18.85 -11.31
C PRO A 143 -13.35 17.67 -11.17
N ILE A 144 -12.63 17.36 -12.25
CA ILE A 144 -11.61 16.31 -12.25
C ILE A 144 -10.48 16.74 -11.31
N SER A 145 -10.10 15.85 -10.40
CA SER A 145 -8.92 16.01 -9.56
C SER A 145 -7.77 15.26 -10.19
N THR A 146 -6.78 16.01 -10.67
CA THR A 146 -5.56 15.45 -11.27
C THR A 146 -4.39 15.62 -10.31
N VAL A 147 -3.77 14.52 -9.92
CA VAL A 147 -2.58 14.51 -9.06
C VAL A 147 -1.50 13.68 -9.73
N ALA A 148 -0.36 14.31 -10.00
CA ALA A 148 0.83 13.57 -10.37
C ALA A 148 1.41 12.90 -9.12
N VAL A 149 1.55 11.58 -9.20
CA VAL A 149 2.35 10.79 -8.27
C VAL A 149 3.70 10.58 -8.92
N THR A 150 4.64 11.45 -8.62
CA THR A 150 6.00 11.33 -9.16
C THR A 150 6.83 10.49 -8.21
N PRO A 151 7.65 9.55 -8.72
CA PRO A 151 8.67 8.95 -7.87
C PRO A 151 9.52 10.09 -7.28
N ILE A 152 9.92 9.96 -6.02
CA ILE A 152 11.00 10.80 -5.49
C ILE A 152 12.16 10.62 -6.46
N VAL A 153 12.54 11.71 -7.14
CA VAL A 153 13.71 11.72 -8.02
C VAL A 153 14.87 11.22 -7.18
N GLU A 154 15.52 10.16 -7.64
CA GLU A 154 16.70 9.59 -7.02
C GLU A 154 17.64 10.77 -6.70
N PRO A 155 17.87 11.11 -5.41
CA PRO A 155 18.89 12.08 -5.11
C PRO A 155 20.16 11.55 -5.74
N VAL A 156 20.95 12.43 -6.37
CA VAL A 156 22.28 12.05 -6.87
C VAL A 156 22.98 11.37 -5.71
N LEU A 157 23.12 10.04 -5.79
CA LEU A 157 23.86 9.28 -4.80
C LEU A 157 25.22 9.97 -4.77
N PRO A 158 25.61 10.63 -3.65
CA PRO A 158 26.91 11.24 -3.57
C PRO A 158 27.90 10.16 -3.93
N GLY A 159 28.71 10.40 -4.98
CA GLY A 159 29.52 9.40 -5.66
C GLY A 159 30.00 8.33 -4.68
N ILE A 160 29.42 7.15 -4.82
CA ILE A 160 29.39 6.08 -3.82
C ILE A 160 30.76 5.37 -3.73
N ALA A 161 31.75 6.11 -3.23
CA ALA A 161 33.00 5.54 -2.70
C ALA A 161 32.76 4.74 -1.40
N PHE A 162 31.57 4.83 -0.81
CA PHE A 162 31.18 4.09 0.39
C PHE A 162 30.50 2.75 0.11
N ILE A 163 29.98 2.43 -1.09
CA ILE A 163 29.25 1.15 -1.31
C ILE A 163 30.16 -0.05 -1.60
N GLN A 164 31.43 0.20 -1.93
CA GLN A 164 32.39 -0.85 -2.24
C GLN A 164 32.80 -1.77 -1.04
N PRO A 165 32.71 -1.39 0.26
CA PRO A 165 32.96 -2.32 1.36
C PRO A 165 31.75 -3.18 1.78
N TYR A 166 30.50 -2.88 1.36
CA TYR A 166 29.29 -3.60 1.80
C TYR A 166 29.28 -5.08 1.41
N TYR A 167 30.19 -5.51 0.55
CA TYR A 167 30.27 -6.87 0.03
C TYR A 167 31.35 -7.73 0.68
N THR A 168 32.07 -7.20 1.66
CA THR A 168 33.08 -8.01 2.35
C THR A 168 32.41 -9.17 3.10
N CYS A 169 31.31 -8.89 3.78
CA CYS A 169 30.49 -9.87 4.49
C CYS A 169 29.11 -9.99 3.83
N LEU A 170 28.77 -11.10 3.17
CA LEU A 170 27.42 -11.29 2.62
C LEU A 170 26.37 -11.35 3.74
N ILE A 171 26.74 -11.96 4.86
CA ILE A 171 25.91 -12.03 6.07
C ILE A 171 26.73 -11.46 7.22
N ASN A 172 26.20 -10.45 7.89
CA ASN A 172 26.85 -9.83 9.04
C ASN A 172 25.83 -9.49 10.14
N ALA A 173 26.25 -9.62 11.40
CA ALA A 173 25.46 -9.23 12.55
C ALA A 173 26.32 -8.60 13.66
N GLN A 174 25.72 -7.64 14.37
CA GLN A 174 26.34 -6.96 15.50
C GLN A 174 26.61 -7.88 16.70
N ALA A 175 25.83 -8.96 16.84
CA ALA A 175 26.12 -10.04 17.78
C ALA A 175 26.34 -11.36 17.00
N ALA A 176 26.09 -12.52 17.61
CA ALA A 176 26.43 -13.80 17.01
C ALA A 176 25.67 -14.06 15.69
N VAL A 177 26.35 -14.67 14.71
CA VAL A 177 25.69 -15.31 13.56
C VAL A 177 25.66 -16.80 13.80
N SER A 178 24.51 -17.44 13.64
CA SER A 178 24.36 -18.89 13.81
C SER A 178 23.69 -19.51 12.60
N SER A 179 24.25 -20.62 12.09
CA SER A 179 23.57 -21.45 11.11
C SER A 179 23.05 -22.74 11.75
N ALA A 180 21.75 -22.97 11.62
CA ALA A 180 21.09 -24.20 12.05
C ALA A 180 20.85 -25.14 10.86
N ASN A 181 21.16 -26.42 11.05
CA ASN A 181 20.97 -27.46 10.04
C ASN A 181 19.58 -28.07 10.15
N GLU A 182 18.59 -27.41 9.54
CA GLU A 182 17.22 -27.91 9.44
C GLU A 182 16.98 -28.58 8.09
N GLY A 183 17.46 -29.82 7.95
CA GLY A 183 17.29 -30.59 6.72
C GLY A 183 18.18 -30.13 5.56
N GLY A 184 19.34 -29.53 5.87
CA GLY A 184 20.37 -29.14 4.90
C GLY A 184 21.27 -28.00 5.40
N PRO A 185 22.51 -27.91 4.88
CA PRO A 185 23.45 -26.85 5.24
C PRO A 185 23.02 -25.49 4.66
N SER A 186 23.37 -24.40 5.34
CA SER A 186 23.38 -23.07 4.70
C SER A 186 24.61 -22.97 3.79
N VAL A 187 24.47 -22.32 2.64
CA VAL A 187 25.56 -22.08 1.68
C VAL A 187 25.66 -20.59 1.42
N VAL A 188 26.81 -19.99 1.74
CA VAL A 188 27.08 -18.56 1.58
C VAL A 188 28.28 -18.41 0.65
N SER A 189 28.07 -17.88 -0.55
CA SER A 189 29.14 -17.74 -1.57
C SER A 189 30.08 -16.55 -1.30
N GLY A 190 30.24 -16.16 -0.04
CA GLY A 190 31.02 -15.01 0.41
C GLY A 190 31.30 -15.11 1.91
N ALA A 191 31.76 -14.02 2.54
CA ALA A 191 32.09 -14.08 3.95
C ALA A 191 30.84 -14.03 4.85
N VAL A 192 30.88 -14.79 5.93
CA VAL A 192 29.97 -14.66 7.07
C VAL A 192 30.76 -14.00 8.19
N CYS A 193 30.21 -12.92 8.72
CA CYS A 193 30.89 -12.10 9.71
C CYS A 193 30.04 -11.87 10.95
N SER A 194 30.71 -11.64 12.07
CA SER A 194 30.08 -11.25 13.32
C SER A 194 31.05 -10.42 14.16
N ASN A 195 30.53 -9.42 14.88
CA ASN A 195 31.29 -8.71 15.93
C ASN A 195 31.44 -9.53 17.22
N ALA A 196 30.83 -10.72 17.29
CA ALA A 196 30.97 -11.68 18.38
C ALA A 196 31.52 -13.02 17.85
N GLU A 197 30.65 -13.96 17.53
CA GLU A 197 30.99 -15.35 17.16
C GLU A 197 30.14 -15.83 15.96
N VAL A 198 30.67 -16.78 15.18
CA VAL A 198 30.01 -17.39 14.04
C VAL A 198 29.86 -18.90 14.29
N ASN A 199 28.65 -19.31 14.68
CA ASN A 199 28.33 -20.70 15.00
C ASN A 199 27.73 -21.45 13.80
N GLY A 200 27.97 -22.77 13.75
CA GLY A 200 27.37 -23.67 12.76
C GLY A 200 28.08 -23.74 11.41
N PHE A 201 29.17 -23.00 11.21
CA PHE A 201 30.12 -23.20 10.09
C PHE A 201 31.29 -24.02 10.65
N PRO A 202 31.45 -25.31 10.28
CA PRO A 202 31.38 -25.80 8.90
C PRO A 202 30.15 -26.65 8.53
N ILE A 203 29.13 -26.80 9.40
CA ILE A 203 27.90 -27.50 8.99
C ILE A 203 27.25 -26.75 7.83
N GLY A 204 27.18 -25.42 7.91
CA GLY A 204 27.06 -24.54 6.75
C GLY A 204 28.41 -24.28 6.07
N VAL A 205 28.37 -23.89 4.81
CA VAL A 205 29.55 -23.55 4.01
C VAL A 205 29.56 -22.05 3.75
N ALA A 206 30.66 -21.38 4.06
CA ALA A 206 30.93 -19.99 3.71
C ALA A 206 32.28 -19.88 3.01
N ALA A 207 32.45 -18.90 2.12
CA ALA A 207 33.75 -18.66 1.48
C ALA A 207 34.80 -18.21 2.51
N GLN A 208 34.38 -17.41 3.49
CA GLN A 208 35.18 -16.98 4.64
C GLN A 208 34.30 -16.84 5.88
N VAL A 209 34.92 -16.98 7.05
CA VAL A 209 34.28 -16.73 8.35
C VAL A 209 35.16 -15.74 9.11
N ASN A 210 34.57 -14.62 9.54
CA ASN A 210 35.27 -13.56 10.27
C ASN A 210 34.56 -13.27 11.60
N GLU A 211 35.19 -13.65 12.71
CA GLU A 211 34.67 -13.48 14.07
C GLU A 211 35.45 -12.41 14.82
N GLY A 212 34.77 -11.39 15.37
CA GLY A 212 35.40 -10.33 16.15
C GLY A 212 36.47 -9.52 15.40
N ALA A 213 36.51 -9.64 14.06
CA ALA A 213 37.54 -9.06 13.23
C ALA A 213 37.20 -7.61 12.85
N PRO A 214 38.19 -6.72 12.64
CA PRO A 214 37.96 -5.33 12.25
C PRO A 214 37.12 -5.15 10.97
N ILE A 215 37.14 -6.16 10.09
CA ILE A 215 36.32 -6.18 8.88
C ILE A 215 34.82 -6.27 9.19
N ALA A 216 34.44 -7.04 10.22
CA ALA A 216 33.04 -7.21 10.62
C ALA A 216 32.47 -5.90 11.19
N SER A 217 33.27 -5.19 12.01
CA SER A 217 32.87 -3.91 12.60
C SER A 217 32.80 -2.81 11.56
N ALA A 218 33.79 -2.70 10.66
CA ALA A 218 33.79 -1.71 9.59
C ALA A 218 32.60 -1.90 8.63
N ASP A 219 32.25 -3.14 8.31
CA ASP A 219 31.10 -3.45 7.45
C ASP A 219 29.76 -3.06 8.11
N LEU A 220 29.59 -3.24 9.42
CA LEU A 220 28.40 -2.79 10.15
C LEU A 220 28.34 -1.27 10.34
N GLU A 221 29.47 -0.60 10.55
CA GLU A 221 29.54 0.87 10.57
C GLU A 221 29.09 1.46 9.23
N ASN A 222 29.55 0.90 8.12
CA ASN A 222 29.07 1.28 6.79
C ASN A 222 27.58 0.99 6.63
N ALA A 223 27.10 -0.17 7.08
CA ALA A 223 25.66 -0.49 7.07
C ALA A 223 24.82 0.52 7.87
N ALA A 224 25.31 1.00 9.01
CA ALA A 224 24.64 2.04 9.80
C ALA A 224 24.62 3.40 9.09
N LEU A 225 25.70 3.77 8.39
CA LEU A 225 25.74 5.00 7.59
C LEU A 225 24.76 4.94 6.40
N ALA A 226 24.70 3.80 5.68
CA ALA A 226 23.69 3.61 4.63
C ALA A 226 22.28 3.68 5.21
N ASN A 227 22.03 3.02 6.34
CA ASN A 227 20.71 3.04 6.98
C ASN A 227 20.29 4.48 7.29
N THR A 228 21.20 5.29 7.82
CA THR A 228 20.97 6.70 8.12
C THR A 228 20.62 7.49 6.85
N PHE A 229 21.38 7.29 5.76
CA PHE A 229 21.10 7.92 4.47
C PHE A 229 19.73 7.50 3.91
N LEU A 230 19.47 6.20 3.83
CA LEU A 230 18.23 5.63 3.28
C LEU A 230 17.00 6.11 4.06
N ARG A 231 17.07 6.09 5.39
CA ARG A 231 15.98 6.61 6.24
C ARG A 231 15.81 8.12 6.09
N GLY A 232 16.88 8.86 5.83
CA GLY A 232 16.82 10.29 5.49
C GLY A 232 16.08 10.61 4.19
N LEU A 233 15.89 9.63 3.30
CA LEU A 233 15.06 9.77 2.10
C LEU A 233 13.55 9.74 2.40
N CYS A 234 13.18 9.28 3.61
CA CYS A 234 11.79 9.08 4.03
C CYS A 234 11.45 9.97 5.23
N PRO A 235 11.05 11.24 4.99
CA PRO A 235 10.64 12.15 6.06
C PRO A 235 9.32 11.73 6.72
N GLU A 236 8.51 10.95 6.01
CA GLU A 236 7.24 10.41 6.50
C GLU A 236 7.12 8.93 6.13
N PHE A 237 6.48 8.17 7.00
CA PHE A 237 6.13 6.76 6.79
C PHE A 237 4.61 6.62 6.68
N PRO A 238 4.07 6.56 5.47
CA PRO A 238 2.64 6.49 5.21
C PRO A 238 2.07 5.12 5.60
N ILE A 239 0.74 5.05 5.76
CA ILE A 239 0.00 3.86 6.24
C ILE A 239 0.43 2.58 5.50
N ALA A 240 0.40 1.47 6.24
CA ALA A 240 0.81 0.14 5.80
C ALA A 240 0.27 -0.23 4.42
N GLY A 241 1.13 -0.83 3.58
CA GLY A 241 0.79 -1.21 2.21
C GLY A 241 1.55 -2.46 1.76
N PRO A 242 0.92 -3.34 0.96
CA PRO A 242 1.58 -4.54 0.47
C PRO A 242 2.58 -4.21 -0.65
N ILE A 243 3.72 -4.90 -0.67
CA ILE A 243 4.65 -4.88 -1.80
C ILE A 243 4.21 -5.96 -2.77
N THR A 244 3.40 -5.59 -3.76
CA THR A 244 2.86 -6.49 -4.79
C THR A 244 2.86 -5.81 -6.15
N GLY A 245 3.11 -6.57 -7.22
CA GLY A 245 3.08 -6.05 -8.60
C GLY A 245 4.45 -5.58 -9.10
N VAL A 246 4.43 -4.55 -9.97
CA VAL A 246 5.62 -4.07 -10.69
C VAL A 246 6.08 -2.73 -10.12
N PHE A 247 7.37 -2.62 -9.82
CA PHE A 247 8.03 -1.42 -9.32
C PHE A 247 9.09 -0.96 -10.31
N THR A 248 9.27 0.35 -10.41
CA THR A 248 10.34 1.00 -11.18
C THR A 248 11.41 1.56 -10.23
N PRO A 249 12.59 1.99 -10.71
CA PRO A 249 13.59 2.57 -9.82
C PRO A 249 13.01 3.77 -9.02
N GLY A 250 13.35 3.87 -7.72
CA GLY A 250 12.85 4.92 -6.85
C GLY A 250 12.92 4.61 -5.35
N VAL A 251 12.43 5.56 -4.54
CA VAL A 251 12.32 5.45 -3.09
C VAL A 251 10.88 5.12 -2.68
N TYR A 252 10.73 4.12 -1.82
CA TYR A 252 9.48 3.56 -1.32
C TYR A 252 9.46 3.55 0.22
N CYS A 253 8.90 4.61 0.81
CA CYS A 253 8.70 4.77 2.26
C CYS A 253 7.40 4.10 2.72
N LEU A 254 7.46 3.19 3.70
CA LEU A 254 6.34 2.32 4.08
C LEU A 254 6.24 2.24 5.62
N SER A 255 5.08 2.47 6.25
CA SER A 255 4.99 2.29 7.71
C SER A 255 5.20 0.83 8.10
N SER A 256 4.54 -0.10 7.42
CA SER A 256 4.81 -1.53 7.50
C SER A 256 4.36 -2.20 6.21
N SER A 257 5.01 -3.31 5.85
CA SER A 257 4.74 -3.96 4.57
C SER A 257 4.88 -5.47 4.61
N GLU A 258 4.08 -6.10 3.77
CA GLU A 258 4.20 -7.51 3.43
C GLU A 258 4.48 -7.66 1.94
N LEU A 259 5.53 -8.39 1.59
CA LEU A 259 5.87 -8.81 0.25
C LEU A 259 5.28 -10.20 0.00
N SER A 260 4.37 -10.32 -0.95
CA SER A 260 3.68 -11.58 -1.24
C SER A 260 3.64 -11.88 -2.74
N GLY A 261 3.56 -13.17 -3.07
CA GLY A 261 3.58 -13.63 -4.46
C GLY A 261 4.85 -13.24 -5.19
N GLN A 262 4.69 -12.82 -6.45
CA GLN A 262 5.78 -12.34 -7.29
C GLN A 262 5.77 -10.80 -7.34
N VAL A 263 6.89 -10.19 -6.98
CA VAL A 263 7.16 -8.76 -7.13
C VAL A 263 8.18 -8.56 -8.22
N VAL A 264 7.88 -7.68 -9.17
CA VAL A 264 8.75 -7.42 -10.33
C VAL A 264 9.40 -6.05 -10.16
N LEU A 265 10.73 -6.00 -10.20
CA LEU A 265 11.48 -4.75 -10.31
C LEU A 265 11.93 -4.59 -11.75
N SER A 266 11.45 -3.54 -12.42
CA SER A 266 11.65 -3.32 -13.85
C SER A 266 12.37 -2.00 -14.13
N GLY A 267 13.52 -2.09 -14.77
CA GLY A 267 14.27 -0.93 -15.25
C GLY A 267 15.64 -0.75 -14.57
N PRO A 268 16.57 -0.05 -15.22
CA PRO A 268 17.88 0.25 -14.64
C PRO A 268 17.76 1.38 -13.62
N GLY A 269 18.39 1.24 -12.45
CA GLY A 269 18.44 2.27 -11.41
C GLY A 269 18.43 1.65 -10.02
N SER A 270 18.24 2.50 -9.00
CA SER A 270 18.18 2.05 -7.60
C SER A 270 16.76 1.91 -7.08
N TYR A 271 16.56 0.95 -6.19
CA TYR A 271 15.30 0.68 -5.52
C TYR A 271 15.54 0.74 -4.02
N PHE A 272 14.90 1.69 -3.33
CA PHE A 272 15.05 1.88 -1.89
C PHE A 272 13.72 1.62 -1.20
N PHE A 273 13.55 0.45 -0.60
CA PHE A 273 12.40 0.12 0.24
C PHE A 273 12.75 0.41 1.70
N VAL A 274 12.08 1.38 2.31
CA VAL A 274 12.36 1.82 3.68
C VAL A 274 11.10 1.61 4.51
N THR A 275 11.19 0.78 5.57
CA THR A 275 10.05 0.43 6.41
C THR A 275 10.24 0.86 7.87
N GLU A 276 9.22 1.48 8.49
CA GLU A 276 9.30 1.95 9.88
C GLU A 276 9.07 0.84 10.92
N ALA A 277 7.93 0.16 10.85
CA ALA A 277 7.47 -0.80 11.85
C ALA A 277 7.74 -2.27 11.45
N GLY A 278 8.10 -2.54 10.19
CA GLY A 278 8.58 -3.86 9.79
C GLY A 278 8.34 -4.24 8.32
N LEU A 279 8.97 -5.35 7.93
CA LEU A 279 8.87 -5.98 6.63
C LEU A 279 8.69 -7.49 6.81
N ALA A 280 7.63 -8.06 6.25
CA ALA A 280 7.46 -9.51 6.14
C ALA A 280 7.49 -9.92 4.67
N THR A 281 8.12 -11.04 4.33
CA THR A 281 7.88 -11.71 3.06
C THR A 281 7.11 -12.99 3.30
N ALA A 282 6.10 -13.25 2.49
CA ALA A 282 5.31 -14.47 2.57
C ALA A 282 6.16 -15.69 2.16
N ASP A 283 5.79 -16.87 2.66
CA ASP A 283 6.42 -18.12 2.25
C ASP A 283 6.34 -18.30 0.71
N GLY A 284 7.47 -18.64 0.09
CA GLY A 284 7.58 -18.83 -1.37
C GLY A 284 7.50 -17.55 -2.20
N SER A 285 7.47 -16.36 -1.57
CA SER A 285 7.49 -15.08 -2.29
C SER A 285 8.78 -14.85 -3.08
N GLN A 286 8.71 -14.07 -4.16
CA GLN A 286 9.84 -13.87 -5.08
C GLN A 286 9.96 -12.41 -5.53
N ILE A 287 11.17 -11.88 -5.47
CA ILE A 287 11.57 -10.66 -6.18
C ILE A 287 12.15 -11.07 -7.53
N VAL A 288 11.61 -10.57 -8.62
CA VAL A 288 12.04 -10.85 -9.99
C VAL A 288 12.55 -9.57 -10.64
N LEU A 289 13.76 -9.62 -11.18
CA LEU A 289 14.43 -8.48 -11.80
C LEU A 289 14.30 -8.57 -13.32
N VAL A 290 13.81 -7.50 -13.95
CA VAL A 290 13.62 -7.45 -15.41
C VAL A 290 14.10 -6.11 -15.98
N ASN A 291 14.27 -6.05 -17.29
CA ASN A 291 14.57 -4.82 -18.03
C ASN A 291 15.79 -4.04 -17.50
N GLY A 292 16.82 -4.74 -17.03
CA GLY A 292 18.07 -4.14 -16.56
C GLY A 292 18.14 -3.81 -15.07
N ALA A 293 17.15 -4.20 -14.27
CA ALA A 293 17.27 -4.17 -12.81
C ALA A 293 18.34 -5.17 -12.33
N ILE A 294 19.15 -4.79 -11.34
CA ILE A 294 20.22 -5.61 -10.77
C ILE A 294 20.14 -5.65 -9.24
N ALA A 295 20.46 -6.80 -8.64
CA ALA A 295 20.37 -7.02 -7.20
C ALA A 295 21.22 -6.02 -6.40
N ASN A 296 22.36 -5.61 -6.96
CA ASN A 296 23.27 -4.64 -6.36
C ASN A 296 22.65 -3.26 -6.09
N ASN A 297 21.63 -2.86 -6.84
CA ASN A 297 21.02 -1.54 -6.71
C ASN A 297 19.72 -1.55 -5.89
N ILE A 298 19.38 -2.68 -5.26
CA ILE A 298 18.16 -2.82 -4.47
C ILE A 298 18.54 -2.84 -2.99
N PHE A 299 17.89 -2.00 -2.20
CA PHE A 299 18.11 -1.91 -0.77
C PHE A 299 16.80 -1.93 -0.02
N PHE A 300 16.78 -2.70 1.06
CA PHE A 300 15.71 -2.76 2.04
C PHE A 300 16.27 -2.26 3.37
N SER A 301 15.78 -1.14 3.88
CA SER A 301 16.11 -0.60 5.20
C SER A 301 14.89 -0.79 6.11
N THR A 302 15.05 -1.53 7.20
CA THR A 302 13.94 -1.89 8.08
C THR A 302 14.23 -1.50 9.53
N SER A 303 13.31 -0.80 10.18
CA SER A 303 13.44 -0.39 11.59
C SER A 303 12.49 -1.09 12.56
N GLY A 304 11.84 -2.17 12.13
CA GLY A 304 10.95 -2.97 12.98
C GLY A 304 11.12 -4.46 12.78
N GLN A 305 10.07 -5.26 13.04
CA GLN A 305 10.17 -6.71 12.89
C GLN A 305 10.37 -7.07 11.41
N THR A 306 11.43 -7.80 11.12
CA THR A 306 11.77 -8.21 9.75
C THR A 306 11.73 -9.71 9.63
N THR A 307 10.94 -10.24 8.70
CA THR A 307 10.85 -11.68 8.43
C THR A 307 10.98 -11.95 6.95
N LEU A 308 11.92 -12.82 6.57
CA LEU A 308 11.91 -13.45 5.26
C LEU A 308 11.22 -14.81 5.38
N GLY A 309 10.08 -14.97 4.70
CA GLY A 309 9.29 -16.19 4.71
C GLY A 309 10.06 -17.39 4.14
N ASN A 310 9.65 -18.60 4.51
CA ASN A 310 10.32 -19.83 4.11
C ASN A 310 10.36 -19.97 2.58
N ASN A 311 11.46 -20.49 2.06
CA ASN A 311 11.66 -20.72 0.63
C ASN A 311 11.40 -19.49 -0.27
N SER A 312 11.53 -18.28 0.27
CA SER A 312 11.44 -17.04 -0.53
C SER A 312 12.72 -16.80 -1.34
N LEU A 313 12.56 -16.13 -2.49
CA LEU A 313 13.66 -15.59 -3.29
C LEU A 313 13.74 -14.08 -3.04
N PHE A 314 14.71 -13.68 -2.23
CA PHE A 314 14.98 -12.29 -1.89
C PHE A 314 16.15 -11.76 -2.72
N GLN A 315 15.91 -10.76 -3.57
CA GLN A 315 16.94 -10.11 -4.36
C GLN A 315 17.13 -8.67 -3.89
N GLY A 316 18.32 -8.34 -3.39
CA GLY A 316 18.67 -7.04 -2.84
C GLY A 316 19.43 -7.11 -1.52
N ASN A 317 19.82 -5.94 -1.03
CA ASN A 317 20.59 -5.76 0.20
C ASN A 317 19.68 -5.38 1.36
N LEU A 318 19.61 -6.23 2.38
CA LEU A 318 18.80 -6.00 3.58
C LEU A 318 19.67 -5.39 4.68
N ILE A 319 19.25 -4.23 5.19
CA ILE A 319 19.77 -3.60 6.39
C ILE A 319 18.65 -3.55 7.42
N ASN A 320 18.79 -4.36 8.48
CA ASN A 320 17.83 -4.43 9.56
C ASN A 320 18.40 -3.75 10.81
N GLU A 321 17.69 -2.74 11.31
CA GLU A 321 18.12 -1.89 12.42
C GLU A 321 17.86 -2.52 13.80
N GLN A 322 16.81 -3.33 13.94
CA GLN A 322 16.34 -3.85 15.23
C GLN A 322 16.81 -5.27 15.52
N SER A 323 16.61 -5.77 16.74
CA SER A 323 17.00 -7.13 17.13
C SER A 323 16.17 -8.27 16.53
N ASN A 324 15.06 -7.97 15.85
CA ASN A 324 14.03 -8.94 15.46
C ASN A 324 14.06 -9.31 13.97
N LEU A 325 15.22 -9.72 13.46
CA LEU A 325 15.35 -10.30 12.11
C LEU A 325 15.19 -11.82 12.16
N ARG A 326 14.19 -12.33 11.43
CA ARG A 326 13.99 -13.75 11.19
C ARG A 326 14.21 -14.08 9.72
N ILE A 327 15.18 -14.94 9.42
CA ILE A 327 15.32 -15.53 8.09
C ILE A 327 14.74 -16.94 8.15
N GLY A 328 13.68 -17.18 7.38
CA GLY A 328 13.01 -18.47 7.26
C GLY A 328 13.92 -19.56 6.68
N THR A 329 13.43 -20.80 6.75
CA THR A 329 14.20 -21.94 6.27
C THR A 329 14.17 -22.00 4.74
N GLY A 330 15.32 -22.25 4.10
CA GLY A 330 15.38 -22.41 2.65
C GLY A 330 15.35 -21.10 1.84
N VAL A 331 15.51 -19.94 2.47
CA VAL A 331 15.53 -18.65 1.77
C VAL A 331 16.74 -18.59 0.83
N THR A 332 16.51 -18.11 -0.40
CA THR A 332 17.58 -17.74 -1.34
C THR A 332 17.75 -16.23 -1.34
N ILE A 333 18.96 -15.76 -1.07
CA ILE A 333 19.32 -14.35 -1.01
C ILE A 333 20.32 -14.07 -2.13
N VAL A 334 19.97 -13.19 -3.05
CA VAL A 334 20.92 -12.63 -4.03
C VAL A 334 21.18 -11.19 -3.62
N GLY A 335 22.27 -10.97 -2.89
CA GLY A 335 22.48 -9.73 -2.16
C GLY A 335 23.22 -9.94 -0.84
N SER A 336 22.97 -9.05 0.11
CA SER A 336 23.58 -9.08 1.44
C SER A 336 22.55 -8.88 2.55
N VAL A 337 22.88 -9.34 3.75
CA VAL A 337 22.12 -9.12 4.98
C VAL A 337 23.02 -8.51 6.04
N LYS A 338 22.63 -7.33 6.53
CA LYS A 338 23.28 -6.62 7.63
C LYS A 338 22.28 -6.51 8.77
N ASN A 339 22.57 -7.18 9.88
CA ASN A 339 21.78 -7.06 11.09
C ASN A 339 22.49 -6.15 12.09
N LEU A 340 22.07 -4.88 12.15
CA LEU A 340 22.59 -3.91 13.11
C LEU A 340 22.10 -4.18 14.55
N GLY A 341 21.09 -5.04 14.68
CA GLY A 341 20.48 -5.41 15.96
C GLY A 341 21.27 -6.45 16.76
N ALA A 342 20.63 -7.58 17.06
CA ALA A 342 21.21 -8.61 17.93
C ALA A 342 21.74 -9.80 17.11
N ASN A 343 21.56 -11.02 17.64
CA ASN A 343 21.97 -12.25 16.97
C ASN A 343 21.20 -12.44 15.66
N LEU A 344 21.86 -13.08 14.68
CA LEU A 344 21.24 -13.51 13.43
C LEU A 344 21.28 -15.04 13.34
N THR A 345 20.12 -15.66 13.17
CA THR A 345 20.03 -17.09 12.90
C THR A 345 19.55 -17.34 11.47
N ILE A 346 20.28 -18.19 10.75
CA ILE A 346 19.92 -18.65 9.40
C ILE A 346 19.73 -20.17 9.37
N ARG A 347 18.85 -20.64 8.49
CA ARG A 347 18.43 -22.05 8.39
C ARG A 347 18.38 -22.47 6.93
N ARG A 348 19.30 -23.34 6.50
CA ARG A 348 19.34 -23.86 5.11
C ARG A 348 19.26 -22.73 4.07
N VAL A 349 19.94 -21.61 4.33
CA VAL A 349 19.91 -20.41 3.47
C VAL A 349 20.91 -20.58 2.34
N THR A 350 20.56 -20.15 1.13
CA THR A 350 21.51 -19.97 0.02
C THR A 350 21.73 -18.48 -0.19
N ALA A 351 22.90 -17.95 0.16
CA ALA A 351 23.25 -16.54 -0.03
C ALA A 351 24.31 -16.41 -1.11
N ILE A 352 24.02 -15.60 -2.13
CA ILE A 352 24.84 -15.41 -3.32
C ILE A 352 25.18 -13.94 -3.44
N ALA A 353 26.44 -13.65 -3.78
CA ALA A 353 26.86 -12.28 -4.04
C ALA A 353 26.08 -11.71 -5.25
N PRO A 354 25.58 -10.48 -5.17
CA PRO A 354 24.75 -9.83 -6.19
C PRO A 354 25.46 -9.40 -7.48
#